data_AF-A0A3C0S931-F1
#
_entry.id   AF-A0A3C0S931-F1
#
_cell.length_a   1.000
_cell.length_b   1.000
_cell.length_c   1.000
_cell.angle_alpha   90.00
_cell.angle_beta   90.00
_cell.angle_gamma   90.00
#
_symmetry.space_group_name_H-M   'P 1'
#
loop_
_entity.id
_entity.type
_entity.pdbx_description
1 polymer ?
#
loop_
_entity_poly.entity_id
_entity_poly.type
_entity_poly.pdbx_seq_one_letter_code
_entity_poly.pdbx_strand_id
1 'polypeptide(L)'
;MVKEYKGELIFLIIAMVGYIFMATLDVSQNYSYFAVVFGFFGLIVAWKIYEKVDEQSDGSEKMREIAESIHEGAMVFLSREYKILGYFVGAVFILLLIVISSQKGFWIGLWTAVAYGLGAGCSMLAGFFGMNAATTSNVRTSQAAADGGQAKALNIAFNGGAVMGLSVASLGLLGVGGLFLLFARGDSISAIGGFAMGASSIALFARVGGGIYTKTADVGSDLVGKVEAGIPEDDPRNPGVIADNVGDCVGDTAGLGADIFESYVGSMIATVIIGAGMANMKFEYMAL
;
A
#
# COMPACT_ATOMS: atom_id res chain seq x y z
N MET A 1 11.22 27.80 20.97
CA MET A 1 11.44 26.35 20.93
C MET A 1 10.25 25.54 21.46
N VAL A 2 9.91 25.49 22.75
CA VAL A 2 8.84 24.57 23.25
C VAL A 2 7.42 24.89 22.75
N LYS A 3 7.12 26.15 22.40
CA LYS A 3 5.79 26.55 21.86
C LYS A 3 5.49 25.99 20.47
N GLU A 4 6.52 25.70 19.68
CA GLU A 4 6.40 25.29 18.27
C GLU A 4 6.07 23.80 18.13
N TYR A 5 6.51 22.99 19.10
CA TYR A 5 6.32 21.53 19.13
C TYR A 5 5.25 21.07 20.11
N LYS A 6 4.35 21.98 20.52
CA LYS A 6 3.39 21.70 21.60
C LYS A 6 2.45 20.53 21.25
N GLY A 7 2.04 20.42 19.98
CA GLY A 7 1.21 19.32 19.49
C GLY A 7 1.95 17.98 19.47
N GLU A 8 3.19 17.96 18.99
CA GLU A 8 4.03 16.75 18.96
C GLU A 8 4.39 16.28 20.38
N LEU A 9 4.67 17.22 21.29
CA LEU A 9 4.95 16.91 22.69
C LEU A 9 3.71 16.35 23.39
N ILE A 10 2.52 16.88 23.10
CA ILE A 10 1.25 16.33 23.61
C ILE A 10 1.02 14.92 23.06
N PHE A 11 1.24 14.69 21.76
CA PHE A 11 1.11 13.38 21.16
C PHE A 11 2.09 12.37 21.78
N LEU A 12 3.36 12.75 21.93
CA LEU A 12 4.38 11.91 22.58
C LEU A 12 4.04 11.60 24.03
N ILE A 13 3.55 12.59 24.80
CA ILE A 13 3.12 12.37 26.18
C ILE A 13 1.91 11.43 26.23
N ILE A 14 0.91 11.63 25.39
CA ILE A 14 -0.27 10.74 25.31
C ILE A 14 0.15 9.32 24.92
N ALA A 15 1.01 9.17 23.92
CA ALA A 15 1.52 7.88 23.47
C ALA A 15 2.33 7.18 24.56
N MET A 16 3.19 7.92 25.27
CA MET A 16 4.04 7.39 26.33
C MET A 16 3.22 7.02 27.59
N VAL A 17 2.24 7.84 27.96
CA VAL A 17 1.30 7.54 29.06
C VAL A 17 0.41 6.35 28.69
N GLY A 18 -0.08 6.28 27.46
CA GLY A 18 -0.82 5.13 26.95
C GLY A 18 0.02 3.85 26.96
N TYR A 19 1.29 3.94 26.57
CA TYR A 19 2.24 2.83 26.63
C TYR A 19 2.46 2.36 28.07
N ILE A 20 2.76 3.28 29.00
CA ILE A 20 3.00 2.94 30.42
C ILE A 20 1.75 2.33 31.06
N PHE A 21 0.56 2.92 30.83
CA PHE A 21 -0.70 2.43 31.36
C PHE A 21 -1.01 1.02 30.88
N MET A 22 -0.83 0.76 29.58
CA MET A 22 -1.05 -0.57 29.04
C MET A 22 0.06 -1.56 29.46
N ALA A 23 1.31 -1.12 29.66
CA ALA A 23 2.38 -1.95 30.21
C ALA A 23 2.10 -2.38 31.66
N THR A 24 1.53 -1.50 32.50
CA THR A 24 1.15 -1.82 33.89
C THR A 24 -0.02 -2.81 34.01
N LEU A 25 -0.82 -2.97 32.95
CA LEU A 25 -1.96 -3.89 32.92
C LEU A 25 -1.60 -5.28 32.37
N ASP A 26 -0.32 -5.57 32.17
CA ASP A 26 0.18 -6.79 31.51
C ASP A 26 -0.43 -7.03 30.11
N VAL A 27 -0.86 -5.93 29.48
CA VAL A 27 -1.39 -5.92 28.11
C VAL A 27 -0.28 -6.25 27.10
N SER A 28 1.00 -6.24 27.52
CA SER A 28 2.21 -6.60 26.73
C SER A 28 2.03 -7.86 25.89
N GLN A 29 1.40 -8.90 26.44
CA GLN A 29 1.14 -10.16 25.75
C GLN A 29 -0.16 -10.15 24.92
N ASN A 30 -1.05 -9.18 25.15
CA ASN A 30 -2.34 -9.00 24.47
C ASN A 30 -2.32 -7.92 23.37
N TYR A 31 -1.25 -7.14 23.20
CA TYR A 31 -1.20 -6.08 22.16
C TYR A 31 -1.29 -6.61 20.74
N SER A 32 -0.86 -7.85 20.50
CA SER A 32 -0.94 -8.48 19.19
C SER A 32 -2.39 -8.53 18.66
N TYR A 33 -3.38 -8.66 19.56
CA TYR A 33 -4.81 -8.61 19.19
C TYR A 33 -5.24 -7.20 18.77
N PHE A 34 -4.67 -6.16 19.37
CA PHE A 34 -4.97 -4.78 18.99
C PHE A 34 -4.48 -4.45 17.58
N ALA A 35 -3.39 -5.06 17.10
CA ALA A 35 -2.91 -4.84 15.74
C ALA A 35 -4.01 -5.14 14.69
N VAL A 36 -4.70 -6.27 14.84
CA VAL A 36 -5.80 -6.66 13.94
C VAL A 36 -7.00 -5.71 14.08
N VAL A 37 -7.36 -5.34 15.31
CA VAL A 37 -8.45 -4.39 15.57
C VAL A 37 -8.17 -3.02 14.94
N PHE A 38 -6.96 -2.48 15.12
CA PHE A 38 -6.54 -1.21 14.53
C PHE A 38 -6.46 -1.29 13.00
N GLY A 39 -6.07 -2.44 12.45
CA GLY A 39 -6.13 -2.67 11.01
C GLY A 39 -7.56 -2.57 10.46
N PHE A 40 -8.54 -3.23 11.08
CA PHE A 40 -9.94 -3.09 10.65
C PHE A 40 -10.47 -1.66 10.85
N PHE A 41 -10.15 -1.04 11.98
CA PHE A 41 -10.53 0.34 12.25
C PHE A 41 -9.98 1.30 11.19
N GLY A 42 -8.70 1.15 10.83
CA GLY A 42 -8.06 1.99 9.81
C GLY A 42 -8.69 1.80 8.43
N LEU A 43 -9.08 0.59 8.03
CA LEU A 43 -9.85 0.37 6.79
C LEU A 43 -11.22 1.05 6.83
N ILE A 44 -11.92 1.03 7.96
CA ILE A 44 -13.20 1.74 8.11
C ILE A 44 -13.00 3.25 7.97
N VAL A 45 -11.94 3.80 8.57
CA VAL A 45 -11.61 5.23 8.43
C VAL A 45 -11.27 5.56 6.99
N ALA A 46 -10.46 4.72 6.31
CA ALA A 46 -10.13 4.89 4.90
C ALA A 46 -11.40 4.90 4.02
N TRP A 47 -12.32 3.96 4.26
CA TRP A 47 -13.61 3.90 3.57
C TRP A 47 -14.44 5.16 3.79
N LYS A 48 -14.50 5.66 5.04
CA LYS A 48 -15.24 6.88 5.37
C LYS A 48 -14.64 8.14 4.75
N ILE A 49 -13.32 8.20 4.60
CA ILE A 49 -12.66 9.29 3.89
C ILE A 49 -12.95 9.19 2.39
N TYR A 50 -12.89 7.97 1.83
CA TYR A 50 -13.24 7.72 0.43
C TYR A 50 -14.67 8.17 0.11
N GLU A 51 -15.65 7.78 0.93
CA GLU A 51 -17.06 8.20 0.80
C GLU A 51 -17.19 9.73 0.80
N LYS A 52 -16.52 10.43 1.72
CA LYS A 52 -16.53 11.89 1.78
C LYS A 52 -15.92 12.57 0.56
N VAL A 53 -14.89 11.95 -0.03
CA VAL A 53 -14.31 12.42 -1.28
C VAL A 53 -15.30 12.17 -2.42
N ASP A 54 -15.86 10.97 -2.51
CA ASP A 54 -16.82 10.59 -3.55
C ASP A 54 -18.09 11.46 -3.57
N GLU A 55 -18.55 11.91 -2.40
CA GLU A 55 -19.67 12.84 -2.25
C GLU A 55 -19.40 14.26 -2.82
N GLN A 56 -18.15 14.64 -3.09
CA GLN A 56 -17.84 15.93 -3.70
C GLN A 56 -18.25 15.95 -5.18
N SER A 57 -18.58 17.14 -5.69
CA SER A 57 -18.95 17.32 -7.10
C SER A 57 -17.83 16.87 -8.04
N ASP A 58 -18.20 16.05 -9.01
CA ASP A 58 -17.40 15.57 -10.13
C ASP A 58 -17.34 16.56 -11.30
N GLY A 59 -17.89 17.76 -11.11
CA GLY A 59 -17.79 18.89 -12.03
C GLY A 59 -18.71 18.81 -13.25
N SER A 60 -18.21 19.29 -14.38
CA SER A 60 -18.98 19.35 -15.63
C SER A 60 -19.10 17.98 -16.32
N GLU A 61 -20.05 17.86 -17.24
CA GLU A 61 -20.22 16.66 -18.08
C GLU A 61 -18.92 16.29 -18.81
N LYS A 62 -18.18 17.28 -19.31
CA LYS A 62 -16.91 17.03 -19.99
C LYS A 62 -15.82 16.51 -19.05
N MET A 63 -15.78 17.01 -17.82
CA MET A 63 -14.84 16.53 -16.80
C MET A 63 -15.11 15.08 -16.44
N ARG A 64 -16.39 14.71 -16.30
CA ARG A 64 -16.81 13.33 -16.04
C ARG A 64 -16.42 12.37 -17.16
N GLU A 65 -16.64 12.76 -18.41
CA GLU A 65 -16.26 11.95 -19.58
C GLU A 65 -14.76 11.64 -19.62
N ILE A 66 -13.92 12.64 -19.32
CA ILE A 66 -12.45 12.47 -19.24
C ILE A 66 -12.08 11.57 -18.06
N ALA A 67 -12.68 11.83 -16.89
CA ALA A 67 -12.42 11.03 -15.69
C ALA A 67 -12.81 9.55 -15.87
N GLU A 68 -13.93 9.28 -16.55
CA GLU A 68 -14.38 7.93 -16.88
C GLU A 68 -13.41 7.24 -17.83
N SER A 69 -12.89 7.95 -18.83
CA SER A 69 -11.87 7.43 -19.76
C SER A 69 -10.57 7.04 -19.03
N ILE A 70 -10.13 7.88 -18.08
CA ILE A 70 -8.95 7.60 -17.25
C ILE A 70 -9.21 6.41 -16.31
N HIS A 71 -10.37 6.39 -15.64
CA HIS A 71 -10.74 5.31 -14.74
C HIS A 71 -10.83 3.97 -15.47
N GLU A 72 -11.50 3.92 -16.62
CA GLU A 72 -11.60 2.71 -17.44
C GLU A 72 -10.21 2.24 -17.88
N GLY A 73 -9.37 3.14 -18.40
CA GLY A 73 -8.01 2.83 -18.82
C GLY A 73 -7.15 2.24 -17.69
N ALA A 74 -7.20 2.86 -16.52
CA ALA A 74 -6.47 2.42 -15.34
C ALA A 74 -6.95 1.04 -14.86
N MET A 75 -8.27 0.82 -14.79
CA MET A 75 -8.86 -0.44 -14.37
C MET A 75 -8.57 -1.58 -15.35
N VAL A 76 -8.56 -1.29 -16.65
CA VAL A 76 -8.20 -2.26 -17.70
C VAL A 76 -6.73 -2.66 -17.59
N PHE A 77 -5.83 -1.70 -17.38
CA PHE A 77 -4.41 -1.97 -17.15
C PHE A 77 -4.21 -2.83 -15.90
N LEU A 78 -4.76 -2.41 -14.77
CA LEU A 78 -4.61 -3.08 -13.49
C LEU A 78 -5.13 -4.52 -13.54
N SER A 79 -6.29 -4.73 -14.17
CA SER A 79 -6.89 -6.06 -14.32
C SER A 79 -6.00 -7.00 -15.14
N ARG A 80 -5.35 -6.49 -16.19
CA ARG A 80 -4.43 -7.27 -17.03
C ARG A 80 -3.15 -7.59 -16.29
N GLU A 81 -2.56 -6.61 -15.62
CA GLU A 81 -1.38 -6.79 -14.80
C GLU A 81 -1.64 -7.84 -13.71
N TYR A 82 -2.69 -7.66 -12.92
CA TYR A 82 -3.01 -8.56 -11.80
C TYR A 82 -3.35 -9.98 -12.26
N LYS A 83 -3.92 -10.16 -13.45
CA LYS A 83 -4.13 -11.50 -14.01
C LYS A 83 -2.79 -12.21 -14.26
N ILE A 84 -1.81 -11.51 -14.83
CA ILE A 84 -0.48 -12.07 -15.09
C ILE A 84 0.24 -12.33 -13.77
N LEU A 85 0.19 -11.38 -12.83
CA LEU A 85 0.76 -11.55 -11.50
C LEU A 85 0.11 -12.70 -10.72
N GLY A 86 -1.19 -12.93 -10.89
CA GLY A 86 -1.89 -14.07 -10.30
C GLY A 86 -1.30 -15.41 -10.74
N TYR A 87 -0.96 -15.56 -12.03
CA TYR A 87 -0.28 -16.77 -12.51
C TYR A 87 1.13 -16.91 -11.92
N PHE A 88 1.88 -15.82 -11.86
CA PHE A 88 3.22 -15.81 -11.26
C PHE A 88 3.17 -16.19 -9.77
N VAL A 89 2.30 -15.55 -8.99
CA VAL A 89 2.07 -15.83 -7.57
C VAL A 89 1.63 -17.28 -7.38
N GLY A 90 0.72 -17.80 -8.22
CA GLY A 90 0.32 -19.21 -8.16
C GLY A 90 1.48 -20.18 -8.38
N ALA A 91 2.37 -19.89 -9.34
CA ALA A 91 3.55 -20.70 -9.60
C ALA A 91 4.55 -20.69 -8.42
N VAL A 92 4.85 -19.50 -7.89
CA VAL A 92 5.76 -19.34 -6.73
C VAL A 92 5.15 -19.95 -5.47
N PHE A 93 3.84 -19.83 -5.27
CA PHE A 93 3.13 -20.48 -4.17
C PHE A 93 3.35 -22.00 -4.18
N ILE A 94 3.14 -22.65 -5.33
CA ILE A 94 3.34 -24.10 -5.48
C ILE A 94 4.83 -24.46 -5.26
N LEU A 95 5.75 -23.64 -5.79
CA LEU A 95 7.18 -23.84 -5.60
C LEU A 95 7.57 -23.78 -4.12
N LEU A 96 7.13 -22.75 -3.39
CA LEU A 96 7.39 -22.61 -1.95
C LEU A 96 6.78 -23.76 -1.16
N LEU A 97 5.56 -24.18 -1.50
CA LEU A 97 4.91 -25.33 -0.90
C LEU A 97 5.78 -26.58 -1.04
N ILE A 98 6.27 -26.89 -2.24
CA ILE A 98 7.07 -28.12 -2.48
C ILE A 98 8.43 -28.03 -1.79
N VAL A 99 9.17 -26.93 -1.99
CA VAL A 99 10.55 -26.79 -1.54
C VAL A 99 10.63 -26.72 -0.02
N ILE A 100 9.80 -25.89 0.63
CA ILE A 100 9.83 -25.75 2.08
C ILE A 100 9.25 -26.98 2.76
N SER A 101 8.23 -27.61 2.19
CA SER A 101 7.69 -28.87 2.73
C SER A 101 8.73 -29.99 2.75
N SER A 102 9.59 -30.05 1.73
CA SER A 102 10.66 -31.05 1.64
C SER A 102 11.74 -30.85 2.72
N GLN A 103 12.02 -29.60 3.10
CA GLN A 103 13.09 -29.28 4.05
C GLN A 103 12.64 -29.24 5.52
N LYS A 104 11.47 -28.66 5.79
CA LYS A 104 10.98 -28.34 7.15
C LYS A 104 9.68 -29.04 7.51
N GLY A 105 9.15 -29.87 6.61
CA GLY A 105 7.90 -30.58 6.80
C GLY A 105 6.69 -29.85 6.20
N PHE A 106 5.66 -30.63 5.86
CA PHE A 106 4.50 -30.19 5.09
C PHE A 106 3.76 -28.99 5.69
N TRP A 107 3.56 -28.98 7.01
CA TRP A 107 2.80 -27.91 7.67
C TRP A 107 3.50 -26.55 7.57
N ILE A 108 4.82 -26.49 7.75
CA ILE A 108 5.58 -25.24 7.64
C ILE A 108 5.59 -24.76 6.19
N GLY A 109 5.76 -25.68 5.23
CA GLY A 109 5.69 -25.35 3.81
C GLY A 109 4.34 -24.77 3.40
N LEU A 110 3.25 -25.41 3.84
CA LEU A 110 1.89 -24.93 3.58
C LEU A 110 1.65 -23.54 4.15
N TRP A 111 1.98 -23.30 5.42
CA TRP A 111 1.74 -22.00 6.05
C TRP A 111 2.63 -20.89 5.47
N THR A 112 3.85 -21.21 5.04
CA THR A 112 4.73 -20.25 4.35
C THR A 112 4.16 -19.87 2.98
N ALA A 113 3.67 -20.84 2.22
CA ALA A 113 3.02 -20.58 0.93
C ALA A 113 1.72 -19.78 1.11
N VAL A 114 0.90 -20.10 2.11
CA VAL A 114 -0.31 -19.33 2.46
C VAL A 114 0.04 -17.90 2.86
N ALA A 115 1.05 -17.70 3.70
CA ALA A 115 1.54 -16.37 4.06
C ALA A 115 2.00 -15.58 2.82
N TYR A 116 2.71 -16.23 1.89
CA TYR A 116 3.09 -15.65 0.60
C TYR A 116 1.89 -15.21 -0.24
N GLY A 117 0.89 -16.07 -0.41
CA GLY A 117 -0.34 -15.72 -1.13
C GLY A 117 -1.11 -14.58 -0.47
N LEU A 118 -1.18 -14.56 0.86
CA LEU A 118 -1.82 -13.47 1.62
C LEU A 118 -1.06 -12.15 1.48
N GLY A 119 0.27 -12.17 1.53
CA GLY A 119 1.10 -10.98 1.33
C GLY A 119 0.94 -10.38 -0.06
N ALA A 120 0.97 -11.24 -1.08
CA ALA A 120 0.69 -10.84 -2.46
C ALA A 120 -0.73 -10.27 -2.61
N GLY A 121 -1.73 -10.93 -2.03
CA GLY A 121 -3.12 -10.48 -2.04
C GLY A 121 -3.29 -9.10 -1.38
N CYS A 122 -2.70 -8.89 -0.20
CA CYS A 122 -2.75 -7.61 0.50
C CYS A 122 -2.05 -6.50 -0.30
N SER A 123 -0.91 -6.79 -0.93
CA SER A 123 -0.21 -5.83 -1.79
C SER A 123 -1.04 -5.42 -3.02
N MET A 124 -1.72 -6.38 -3.65
CA MET A 124 -2.66 -6.10 -4.76
C MET A 124 -3.87 -5.28 -4.28
N LEU A 125 -4.42 -5.58 -3.10
CA LEU A 125 -5.51 -4.80 -2.53
C LEU A 125 -5.09 -3.36 -2.19
N ALA A 126 -3.87 -3.17 -1.68
CA ALA A 126 -3.34 -1.85 -1.38
C ALA A 126 -3.24 -0.97 -2.64
N GLY A 127 -2.70 -1.53 -3.74
CA GLY A 127 -2.66 -0.86 -5.04
C GLY A 127 -4.05 -0.58 -5.60
N PHE A 128 -4.97 -1.54 -5.50
CA PHE A 128 -6.36 -1.39 -5.96
C PHE A 128 -7.13 -0.30 -5.21
N PHE A 129 -7.05 -0.27 -3.87
CA PHE A 129 -7.71 0.77 -3.07
C PHE A 129 -7.12 2.15 -3.35
N GLY A 130 -5.79 2.24 -3.50
CA GLY A 130 -5.11 3.46 -3.91
C GLY A 130 -5.61 3.96 -5.26
N MET A 131 -5.67 3.09 -6.27
CA MET A 131 -6.11 3.46 -7.62
C MET A 131 -7.56 3.96 -7.66
N ASN A 132 -8.47 3.28 -6.96
CA ASN A 132 -9.86 3.73 -6.88
C ASN A 132 -9.95 5.09 -6.20
N ALA A 133 -9.23 5.30 -5.09
CA ALA A 133 -9.20 6.60 -4.43
C ALA A 133 -8.59 7.70 -5.32
N ALA A 134 -7.52 7.41 -6.05
CA ALA A 134 -6.88 8.35 -6.96
C ALA A 134 -7.83 8.74 -8.10
N THR A 135 -8.36 7.77 -8.85
CA THR A 135 -9.28 7.99 -10.00
C THR A 135 -10.61 8.65 -9.62
N THR A 136 -11.07 8.47 -8.38
CA THR A 136 -12.23 9.21 -7.85
C THR A 136 -11.85 10.65 -7.49
N SER A 137 -10.65 10.88 -6.96
CA SER A 137 -10.28 12.17 -6.35
C SER A 137 -9.70 13.21 -7.31
N ASN A 138 -9.10 12.82 -8.44
CA ASN A 138 -8.51 13.75 -9.42
C ASN A 138 -9.57 14.68 -10.06
N VAL A 139 -10.69 14.16 -10.59
CA VAL A 139 -11.74 15.03 -11.18
C VAL A 139 -12.34 16.01 -10.17
N ARG A 140 -12.54 15.55 -8.93
CA ARG A 140 -13.08 16.35 -7.82
C ARG A 140 -12.09 17.39 -7.33
N THR A 141 -10.80 17.08 -7.38
CA THR A 141 -9.73 18.04 -7.10
C THR A 141 -9.74 19.16 -8.12
N SER A 142 -9.88 18.84 -9.41
CA SER A 142 -10.00 19.84 -10.48
C SER A 142 -11.24 20.73 -10.31
N GLN A 143 -12.39 20.14 -9.97
CA GLN A 143 -13.60 20.92 -9.70
C GLN A 143 -13.43 21.83 -8.47
N ALA A 144 -12.82 21.32 -7.40
CA ALA A 144 -12.56 22.12 -6.20
C ALA A 144 -11.57 23.25 -6.43
N ALA A 145 -10.59 23.07 -7.33
CA ALA A 145 -9.70 24.14 -7.74
C ALA A 145 -10.45 25.26 -8.47
N ALA A 146 -11.40 24.91 -9.34
CA ALA A 146 -12.24 25.86 -10.04
C ALA A 146 -13.19 26.63 -9.09
N ASP A 147 -13.83 25.95 -8.14
CA ASP A 147 -14.85 26.56 -7.27
C ASP A 147 -14.29 27.27 -6.03
N GLY A 148 -13.25 26.71 -5.42
CA GLY A 148 -12.80 27.04 -4.07
C GLY A 148 -11.30 27.31 -3.95
N GLY A 149 -10.60 27.33 -5.09
CA GLY A 149 -9.16 27.60 -5.16
C GLY A 149 -8.30 26.52 -4.51
N GLN A 150 -7.02 26.87 -4.32
CA GLN A 150 -5.98 25.94 -3.93
C GLN A 150 -6.25 25.20 -2.61
N ALA A 151 -6.79 25.88 -1.59
CA ALA A 151 -7.02 25.27 -0.28
C ALA A 151 -8.05 24.13 -0.34
N LYS A 152 -9.13 24.31 -1.11
CA LYS A 152 -10.18 23.30 -1.27
C LYS A 152 -9.66 22.13 -2.11
N ALA A 153 -8.95 22.41 -3.20
CA ALA A 153 -8.31 21.39 -4.04
C ALA A 153 -7.33 20.52 -3.24
N LEU A 154 -6.45 21.16 -2.45
CA LEU A 154 -5.49 20.46 -1.60
C LEU A 154 -6.18 19.55 -0.59
N ASN A 155 -7.30 19.97 0.01
CA ASN A 155 -8.01 19.15 0.97
C ASN A 155 -8.56 17.86 0.35
N ILE A 156 -9.12 17.95 -0.87
CA ILE A 156 -9.62 16.77 -1.60
C ILE A 156 -8.46 15.86 -2.00
N ALA A 157 -7.40 16.41 -2.60
CA ALA A 157 -6.23 15.64 -3.01
C ALA A 157 -5.57 14.94 -1.81
N PHE A 158 -5.42 15.65 -0.69
CA PHE A 158 -4.86 15.09 0.54
C PHE A 158 -5.72 13.96 1.10
N ASN A 159 -7.04 14.13 1.13
CA ASN A 159 -7.95 13.07 1.58
C ASN A 159 -7.92 11.86 0.63
N GLY A 160 -7.82 12.06 -0.69
CA GLY A 160 -7.62 10.99 -1.66
C GLY A 160 -6.35 10.17 -1.38
N GLY A 161 -5.22 10.85 -1.16
CA GLY A 161 -3.97 10.20 -0.76
C GLY A 161 -4.03 9.55 0.63
N ALA A 162 -4.79 10.13 1.57
CA ALA A 162 -4.97 9.55 2.90
C ALA A 162 -5.69 8.19 2.87
N VAL A 163 -6.64 7.98 1.94
CA VAL A 163 -7.29 6.67 1.74
C VAL A 163 -6.26 5.60 1.40
N MET A 164 -5.36 5.89 0.46
CA MET A 164 -4.27 4.99 0.07
C MET A 164 -3.35 4.69 1.27
N GLY A 165 -2.84 5.73 1.94
CA GLY A 165 -1.92 5.57 3.07
C GLY A 165 -2.52 4.77 4.23
N LEU A 166 -3.76 5.06 4.60
CA LEU A 166 -4.49 4.31 5.63
C LEU A 166 -4.74 2.87 5.20
N SER A 167 -5.09 2.63 3.93
CA SER A 167 -5.30 1.28 3.41
C SER A 167 -4.04 0.44 3.48
N VAL A 168 -2.90 0.99 3.05
CA VAL A 168 -1.57 0.35 3.11
C VAL A 168 -1.22 -0.04 4.55
N ALA A 169 -1.29 0.93 5.48
CA ALA A 169 -0.95 0.68 6.88
C ALA A 169 -1.90 -0.35 7.52
N SER A 170 -3.19 -0.26 7.23
CA SER A 170 -4.22 -1.13 7.79
C SER A 170 -4.10 -2.57 7.30
N LEU A 171 -3.90 -2.78 6.00
CA LEU A 171 -3.67 -4.11 5.43
C LEU A 171 -2.38 -4.72 5.99
N GLY A 172 -1.34 -3.91 6.21
CA GLY A 172 -0.09 -4.38 6.79
C GLY A 172 -0.28 -4.84 8.25
N LEU A 173 -1.02 -4.07 9.05
CA LEU A 173 -1.37 -4.45 10.42
C LEU A 173 -2.26 -5.69 10.49
N LEU A 174 -3.25 -5.83 9.61
CA LEU A 174 -4.10 -7.02 9.52
C LEU A 174 -3.28 -8.26 9.15
N GLY A 175 -2.46 -8.15 8.11
CA GLY A 175 -1.65 -9.25 7.60
C GLY A 175 -0.57 -9.69 8.59
N VAL A 176 0.32 -8.76 8.97
CA VAL A 176 1.42 -9.05 9.89
C VAL A 176 0.91 -9.38 11.29
N GLY A 177 -0.05 -8.60 11.81
CA GLY A 177 -0.64 -8.86 13.13
C GLY A 177 -1.38 -10.18 13.19
N GLY A 178 -2.17 -10.51 12.16
CA GLY A 178 -2.87 -11.79 12.06
C GLY A 178 -1.91 -12.98 11.98
N LEU A 179 -0.89 -12.92 11.13
CA LEU A 179 0.12 -13.97 11.03
C LEU A 179 0.96 -14.09 12.29
N PHE A 180 1.28 -12.98 12.95
CA PHE A 180 1.97 -12.98 14.23
C PHE A 180 1.14 -13.70 15.29
N LEU A 181 -0.16 -13.42 15.41
CA LEU A 181 -1.03 -14.13 16.35
C LEU A 181 -1.09 -15.64 16.12
N LEU A 182 -1.04 -16.08 14.86
CA LEU A 182 -1.11 -17.49 14.49
C LEU A 182 0.24 -18.22 14.66
N PHE A 183 1.36 -17.56 14.37
CA PHE A 183 2.67 -18.20 14.21
C PHE A 183 3.76 -17.69 15.16
N ALA A 184 3.49 -16.74 16.06
CA ALA A 184 4.49 -16.23 17.01
C ALA A 184 4.98 -17.26 18.05
N ARG A 185 4.46 -18.50 18.05
CA ARG A 185 4.87 -19.55 18.99
C ARG A 185 5.76 -20.59 18.30
N GLY A 186 7.04 -20.64 18.68
CA GLY A 186 7.99 -21.67 18.27
C GLY A 186 8.56 -21.51 16.85
N ASP A 187 8.90 -22.62 16.20
CA ASP A 187 9.60 -22.66 14.90
C ASP A 187 8.77 -22.13 13.71
N SER A 188 7.47 -21.90 13.92
CA SER A 188 6.54 -21.44 12.90
C SER A 188 6.70 -19.97 12.51
N ILE A 189 7.49 -19.19 13.26
CA ILE A 189 7.70 -17.77 12.95
C ILE A 189 8.35 -17.54 11.58
N SER A 190 9.10 -18.54 11.10
CA SER A 190 9.70 -18.52 9.76
C SER A 190 8.67 -18.48 8.63
N ALA A 191 7.42 -18.90 8.87
CA ALA A 191 6.33 -18.82 7.89
C ALA A 191 5.92 -17.37 7.58
N ILE A 192 6.09 -16.45 8.54
CA ILE A 192 5.75 -15.02 8.36
C ILE A 192 6.64 -14.40 7.27
N GLY A 193 7.87 -14.89 7.09
CA GLY A 193 8.76 -14.46 6.00
C GLY A 193 8.15 -14.64 4.61
N GLY A 194 7.26 -15.63 4.43
CA GLY A 194 6.49 -15.81 3.20
C GLY A 194 5.67 -14.58 2.84
N PHE A 195 5.05 -13.92 3.83
CA PHE A 195 4.22 -12.72 3.60
C PHE A 195 5.02 -11.56 3.03
N ALA A 196 6.20 -11.27 3.60
CA ALA A 196 7.11 -10.26 3.07
C ALA A 196 7.47 -10.58 1.61
N MET A 197 7.87 -11.83 1.33
CA MET A 197 8.22 -12.27 -0.02
C MET A 197 7.05 -12.12 -1.02
N GLY A 198 5.82 -12.38 -0.58
CA GLY A 198 4.61 -12.19 -1.38
C GLY A 198 4.35 -10.73 -1.71
N ALA A 199 4.45 -9.86 -0.70
CA ALA A 199 4.34 -8.41 -0.88
C ALA A 199 5.40 -7.88 -1.87
N SER A 200 6.67 -8.27 -1.69
CA SER A 200 7.76 -7.83 -2.57
C SER A 200 7.62 -8.33 -3.99
N SER A 201 7.07 -9.53 -4.19
CA SER A 201 6.80 -10.06 -5.53
C SER A 201 5.84 -9.17 -6.31
N ILE A 202 4.74 -8.75 -5.69
CA ILE A 202 3.76 -7.88 -6.34
C ILE A 202 4.31 -6.47 -6.53
N ALA A 203 4.93 -5.90 -5.49
CA ALA A 203 5.50 -4.55 -5.55
C ALA A 203 6.52 -4.40 -6.68
N LEU A 204 7.41 -5.39 -6.86
CA LEU A 204 8.40 -5.39 -7.94
C LEU A 204 7.72 -5.23 -9.31
N PHE A 205 6.75 -6.09 -9.62
CA PHE A 205 6.15 -6.07 -10.94
C PHE A 205 5.16 -4.92 -11.14
N ALA A 206 4.37 -4.56 -10.12
CA ALA A 206 3.44 -3.43 -10.21
C ALA A 206 4.18 -2.10 -10.41
N ARG A 207 5.32 -1.91 -9.73
CA ARG A 207 6.14 -0.71 -9.89
C ARG A 207 6.84 -0.65 -11.24
N VAL A 208 7.37 -1.79 -11.72
CA VAL A 208 8.02 -1.86 -13.04
C VAL A 208 7.00 -1.74 -14.17
N GLY A 209 5.89 -2.48 -14.10
CA GLY A 209 4.83 -2.49 -15.10
C GLY A 209 4.15 -1.13 -15.22
N GLY A 210 3.65 -0.60 -14.09
CA GLY A 210 3.08 0.73 -14.03
C GLY A 210 4.08 1.82 -14.41
N GLY A 211 5.34 1.72 -13.95
CA GLY A 211 6.42 2.66 -14.25
C GLY A 211 6.78 2.73 -15.74
N ILE A 212 6.85 1.58 -16.42
CA ILE A 212 7.07 1.54 -17.87
C ILE A 212 5.89 2.18 -18.59
N TYR A 213 4.65 1.91 -18.16
CA TYR A 213 3.46 2.47 -18.79
C TYR A 213 3.43 4.01 -18.67
N THR A 214 3.52 4.55 -17.44
CA THR A 214 3.50 6.00 -17.21
C THR A 214 4.64 6.70 -17.93
N LYS A 215 5.89 6.26 -17.74
CA LYS A 215 7.03 7.01 -18.30
C LYS A 215 7.16 6.93 -19.81
N THR A 216 6.61 5.88 -20.44
CA THR A 216 6.53 5.84 -21.91
C THR A 216 5.48 6.83 -22.43
N ALA A 217 4.34 6.93 -21.74
CA ALA A 217 3.25 7.83 -22.12
C ALA A 217 3.59 9.30 -21.87
N ASP A 218 4.11 9.62 -20.69
CA ASP A 218 4.61 10.93 -20.23
C ASP A 218 5.64 11.48 -21.23
N VAL A 219 6.77 10.79 -21.40
CA VAL A 219 7.86 11.23 -22.29
C VAL A 219 7.40 11.35 -23.76
N GLY A 220 6.57 10.41 -24.23
CA GLY A 220 6.07 10.44 -25.61
C GLY A 220 5.13 11.62 -25.86
N SER A 221 4.22 11.89 -24.92
CA SER A 221 3.24 12.99 -25.01
C SER A 221 3.92 14.33 -24.91
N ASP A 222 4.83 14.48 -23.96
CA ASP A 222 5.51 15.74 -23.68
C ASP A 222 6.47 16.16 -24.79
N LEU A 223 7.29 15.24 -25.29
CA LEU A 223 8.25 15.58 -26.34
C LEU A 223 7.55 16.02 -27.62
N VAL A 224 6.57 15.25 -28.09
CA VAL A 224 5.86 15.59 -29.33
C VAL A 224 4.96 16.82 -29.13
N GLY A 225 4.27 16.91 -28.00
CA GLY A 225 3.37 18.02 -27.69
C GLY A 225 4.10 19.34 -27.48
N LYS A 226 4.97 19.40 -26.46
CA LYS A 226 5.62 20.64 -26.03
C LYS A 226 6.76 21.06 -26.97
N VAL A 227 7.60 20.10 -27.39
CA VAL A 227 8.86 20.41 -28.10
C VAL A 227 8.67 20.48 -29.62
N GLU A 228 7.95 19.52 -30.21
CA GLU A 228 7.79 19.45 -31.67
C GLU A 228 6.60 20.27 -32.17
N ALA A 229 5.42 20.07 -31.57
CA ALA A 229 4.18 20.72 -32.01
C ALA A 229 3.95 22.10 -31.38
N GLY A 230 4.62 22.40 -30.26
CA GLY A 230 4.48 23.66 -29.54
C GLY A 230 3.08 23.88 -28.93
N ILE A 231 2.37 22.80 -28.60
CA ILE A 231 1.08 22.85 -27.90
C ILE A 231 1.30 22.76 -26.38
N PRO A 232 0.35 23.25 -25.55
CA PRO A 232 0.42 23.11 -24.10
C PRO A 232 0.54 21.65 -23.64
N GLU A 233 1.04 21.48 -22.42
CA GLU A 233 0.94 20.24 -21.64
C GLU A 233 -0.51 19.83 -21.45
N ASP A 234 -0.78 18.52 -21.43
CA ASP A 234 -2.12 17.94 -21.28
C ASP A 234 -3.15 18.45 -22.30
N ASP A 235 -2.70 18.94 -23.46
CA ASP A 235 -3.60 19.47 -24.48
C ASP A 235 -4.46 18.33 -25.08
N PRO A 236 -5.80 18.49 -25.16
CA PRO A 236 -6.70 17.43 -25.62
C PRO A 236 -6.49 17.01 -27.08
N ARG A 237 -5.71 17.76 -27.86
CA ARG A 237 -5.31 17.40 -29.23
C ARG A 237 -4.20 16.35 -29.27
N ASN A 238 -3.47 16.18 -28.16
CA ASN A 238 -2.40 15.20 -28.06
C ASN A 238 -2.97 13.82 -27.68
N PRO A 239 -2.86 12.80 -28.55
CA PRO A 239 -3.46 11.50 -28.30
C PRO A 239 -2.83 10.74 -27.13
N GLY A 240 -1.64 11.14 -26.66
CA GLY A 240 -0.96 10.48 -25.55
C GLY A 240 -1.45 10.88 -24.16
N VAL A 241 -2.18 11.98 -24.03
CA VAL A 241 -2.54 12.59 -22.72
C VAL A 241 -3.42 11.68 -21.86
N ILE A 242 -4.35 10.92 -22.47
CA ILE A 242 -5.15 9.94 -21.70
C ILE A 242 -4.26 8.82 -21.17
N ALA A 243 -3.30 8.34 -21.97
CA ALA A 243 -2.39 7.29 -21.52
C ALA A 243 -1.44 7.80 -20.42
N ASP A 244 -1.05 9.07 -20.48
CA ASP A 244 -0.24 9.72 -19.44
C ASP A 244 -0.99 9.78 -18.10
N ASN A 245 -2.21 10.33 -18.11
CA ASN A 245 -3.06 10.44 -16.92
C ASN A 245 -3.49 9.07 -16.36
N VAL A 246 -3.70 8.07 -17.23
CA VAL A 246 -3.86 6.67 -16.81
C VAL A 246 -2.59 6.16 -16.15
N GLY A 247 -1.42 6.49 -16.73
CA GLY A 247 -0.09 6.23 -16.23
C GLY A 247 0.10 6.64 -14.77
N ASP A 248 -0.28 7.86 -14.42
CA ASP A 248 -0.17 8.38 -13.05
C ASP A 248 -0.99 7.55 -12.04
N CYS A 249 -2.15 7.05 -12.48
CA CYS A 249 -2.99 6.20 -11.64
C CYS A 249 -2.38 4.79 -11.47
N VAL A 250 -1.79 4.22 -12.52
CA VAL A 250 -1.27 2.84 -12.48
C VAL A 250 0.14 2.74 -11.89
N GLY A 251 1.05 3.64 -12.26
CA GLY A 251 2.42 3.66 -11.78
C GLY A 251 2.53 4.38 -10.45
N ASP A 252 2.21 5.66 -10.46
CA ASP A 252 2.52 6.58 -9.35
C ASP A 252 1.58 6.41 -8.16
N THR A 253 0.41 5.80 -8.37
CA THR A 253 -0.49 5.41 -7.28
C THR A 253 -0.43 3.92 -6.96
N ALA A 254 -0.87 3.04 -7.87
CA ALA A 254 -0.99 1.62 -7.52
C ALA A 254 0.37 0.93 -7.31
N GLY A 255 1.34 1.20 -8.18
CA GLY A 255 2.72 0.74 -8.03
C GLY A 255 3.37 1.25 -6.74
N LEU A 256 3.23 2.56 -6.45
CA LEU A 256 3.72 3.16 -5.21
C LEU A 256 3.04 2.56 -3.96
N GLY A 257 1.74 2.26 -4.03
CA GLY A 257 1.00 1.68 -2.91
C GLY A 257 1.49 0.29 -2.55
N ALA A 258 1.74 -0.55 -3.56
CA ALA A 258 2.35 -1.86 -3.37
C ALA A 258 3.78 -1.76 -2.82
N ASP A 259 4.57 -0.81 -3.32
CA ASP A 259 5.95 -0.56 -2.87
C ASP A 259 6.05 -0.11 -1.42
N ILE A 260 5.23 0.87 -1.00
CA ILE A 260 5.22 1.32 0.39
C ILE A 260 4.70 0.22 1.31
N PHE A 261 3.70 -0.56 0.87
CA PHE A 261 3.20 -1.72 1.61
C PHE A 261 4.30 -2.76 1.85
N GLU A 262 5.04 -3.10 0.80
CA GLU A 262 6.19 -4.00 0.85
C GLU A 262 7.22 -3.53 1.88
N SER A 263 7.66 -2.27 1.79
CA SER A 263 8.71 -1.75 2.65
C SER A 263 8.27 -1.66 4.11
N TYR A 264 7.01 -1.29 4.35
CA TYR A 264 6.41 -1.25 5.68
C TYR A 264 6.36 -2.64 6.31
N VAL A 265 5.81 -3.62 5.62
CA VAL A 265 5.64 -4.98 6.13
C VAL A 265 6.99 -5.70 6.22
N GLY A 266 7.85 -5.56 5.22
CA GLY A 266 9.20 -6.13 5.21
C GLY A 266 10.01 -5.69 6.42
N SER A 267 9.96 -4.39 6.77
CA SER A 267 10.64 -3.85 7.95
C SER A 267 10.13 -4.44 9.26
N MET A 268 8.81 -4.58 9.41
CA MET A 268 8.21 -5.20 10.60
C MET A 268 8.58 -6.68 10.72
N ILE A 269 8.46 -7.44 9.62
CA ILE A 269 8.76 -8.87 9.60
C ILE A 269 10.25 -9.13 9.87
N ALA A 270 11.15 -8.34 9.28
CA ALA A 270 12.58 -8.44 9.56
C ALA A 270 12.87 -8.25 11.06
N THR A 271 12.23 -7.26 11.68
CA THR A 271 12.37 -7.00 13.13
C THR A 271 11.86 -8.18 13.96
N VAL A 272 10.70 -8.76 13.60
CA VAL A 272 10.13 -9.95 14.26
C VAL A 272 11.07 -11.15 14.16
N ILE A 273 11.63 -11.42 12.98
CA ILE A 273 12.53 -12.55 12.75
C ILE A 273 13.83 -12.39 13.55
N ILE A 274 14.41 -11.18 13.57
CA ILE A 274 15.61 -10.89 14.37
C ILE A 274 15.32 -11.10 15.86
N GLY A 275 14.20 -10.56 16.36
CA GLY A 275 13.79 -10.72 17.76
C GLY A 275 13.63 -12.18 18.17
N ALA A 276 13.01 -13.00 17.33
CA ALA A 276 12.88 -14.44 17.60
C ALA A 276 14.21 -15.20 17.51
N GLY A 277 15.10 -14.80 16.60
CA GLY A 277 16.45 -15.36 16.52
C GLY A 277 17.29 -15.06 17.76
N MET A 278 17.18 -13.85 18.31
CA MET A 278 17.89 -13.44 19.53
C MET A 278 17.47 -14.24 20.76
N ALA A 279 16.20 -14.64 20.88
CA ALA A 279 15.73 -15.47 22.00
C ALA A 279 16.42 -16.85 22.06
N ASN A 280 16.93 -17.35 20.93
CA ASN A 280 17.65 -18.61 20.84
C ASN A 280 19.18 -18.45 20.97
N MET A 281 19.70 -17.22 20.93
CA MET A 281 21.11 -16.96 21.16
C MET A 281 21.36 -16.90 22.67
N LYS A 282 21.98 -17.95 23.22
CA LYS A 282 22.71 -17.79 24.49
C LYS A 282 23.79 -16.76 24.22
N PHE A 283 23.71 -15.60 24.88
CA PHE A 283 24.84 -14.69 25.00
C PHE A 283 25.95 -15.44 25.77
N GLU A 284 26.77 -16.20 25.06
CA GLU A 284 28.11 -16.50 25.55
C GLU A 284 28.84 -15.17 25.55
N TYR A 285 28.80 -14.49 26.69
CA TYR A 285 29.76 -13.44 26.98
C TYR A 285 31.13 -14.06 26.73
N MET A 286 31.82 -13.62 25.68
CA MET A 286 33.27 -13.76 25.61
C MET A 286 33.81 -13.03 26.84
N ALA A 287 34.03 -13.79 27.92
CA ALA A 287 34.84 -13.37 29.03
C ALA A 287 36.26 -13.20 28.47
N LEU A 288 36.61 -11.95 28.18
CA LEU A 288 37.99 -11.50 28.12
C LEU A 288 38.55 -11.39 29.54
#